data_AF-A0A7U9R0S7-F1
#
_entry.id   AF-A0A7U9R0S7-F1
#
_cell.length_a   1.000
_cell.length_b   1.000
_cell.length_c   1.000
_cell.angle_alpha   90.00
_cell.angle_beta   90.00
_cell.angle_gamma   90.00
#
_symmetry.space_group_name_H-M   'P 1'
#
loop_
_entity.id
_entity.type
_entity.pdbx_description
1 polymer ?
#
loop_
_entity_poly.entity_id
_entity_poly.type
_entity_poly.pdbx_seq_one_letter_code
_entity_poly.pdbx_strand_id
1 'polypeptide(L)'
;MSRPKRELRKKYVVFCEGDTEYNYIDAMRLNQGVELALKPVNMQGGGYAGFLEHIKKEADNNCLAKFIIIDFDRARKHPGELPRLKELMEYCKLQNERKKIPHFLILDNPDFEYVACLHIEAYHGQDVRKYIEQTLGLGDMEKFKAMRDVYGYLNTKGNSFEHMLSRLKKKIVVNHYQINKSGFEIKISDTEVFWEHENERGSNINEFFDVISW
;
A
#
# COMPACT_ATOMS: atom_id res chain seq x y z
N MET A 1 -43.64 -7.34 3.23
CA MET A 1 -42.41 -7.42 2.41
C MET A 1 -41.33 -6.62 3.11
N SER A 2 -40.35 -7.27 3.75
CA SER A 2 -39.21 -6.57 4.36
C SER A 2 -38.31 -6.02 3.26
N ARG A 3 -37.93 -4.74 3.33
CA ARG A 3 -36.87 -4.19 2.48
C ARG A 3 -35.62 -5.07 2.64
N PRO A 4 -34.91 -5.43 1.55
CA PRO A 4 -33.63 -6.09 1.66
C PRO A 4 -32.73 -5.26 2.58
N LYS A 5 -32.15 -5.90 3.59
CA LYS A 5 -31.14 -5.25 4.44
C LYS A 5 -30.00 -4.84 3.51
N ARG A 6 -29.77 -3.53 3.34
CA ARG A 6 -28.62 -3.04 2.57
C ARG A 6 -27.37 -3.42 3.36
N GLU A 7 -26.63 -4.42 2.91
CA GLU A 7 -25.29 -4.68 3.41
C GLU A 7 -24.40 -3.51 3.01
N LEU A 8 -23.93 -2.76 4.02
CA LEU A 8 -23.00 -1.65 3.84
C LEU A 8 -21.62 -2.23 3.50
N ARG A 9 -21.24 -2.19 2.22
CA ARG A 9 -19.91 -2.61 1.77
C ARG A 9 -18.87 -1.55 2.09
N LYS A 10 -17.79 -1.94 2.77
CA LYS A 10 -16.62 -1.10 3.02
C LYS A 10 -15.86 -0.92 1.71
N LYS A 11 -15.83 0.29 1.17
CA LYS A 11 -15.13 0.58 -0.08
C LYS A 11 -13.85 1.35 0.18
N TYR A 12 -12.76 0.89 -0.38
CA TYR A 12 -11.45 1.54 -0.32
C TYR A 12 -10.90 1.67 -1.74
N VAL A 13 -10.30 2.81 -2.04
CA VAL A 13 -9.59 2.99 -3.30
C VAL A 13 -8.11 2.85 -3.01
N VAL A 14 -7.40 2.04 -3.78
CA VAL A 14 -5.96 1.82 -3.61
C VAL A 14 -5.26 2.21 -4.90
N PHE A 15 -4.39 3.22 -4.84
CA PHE A 15 -3.52 3.58 -5.95
C PHE A 15 -2.20 2.84 -5.76
N CYS A 16 -1.78 2.12 -6.79
CA CYS A 16 -0.60 1.29 -6.82
C CYS A 16 0.37 1.84 -7.87
N GLU A 17 1.66 1.91 -7.55
CA GLU A 17 2.68 2.37 -8.50
C GLU A 17 2.83 1.44 -9.71
N GLY A 18 2.86 0.12 -9.49
CA GLY A 18 3.09 -0.88 -10.53
C GLY A 18 2.21 -2.12 -10.46
N ASP A 19 2.61 -3.12 -11.24
CA ASP A 19 1.90 -4.41 -11.39
C ASP A 19 1.98 -5.27 -10.12
N THR A 20 3.08 -5.23 -9.39
CA THR A 20 3.30 -6.08 -8.22
C THR A 20 2.32 -5.73 -7.09
N GLU A 21 2.25 -4.45 -6.72
CA GLU A 21 1.31 -3.96 -5.70
C GLU A 21 -0.13 -4.17 -6.18
N TYR A 22 -0.40 -3.89 -7.46
CA TYR A 22 -1.72 -4.09 -8.04
C TYR A 22 -2.17 -5.55 -7.89
N ASN A 23 -1.35 -6.50 -8.34
CA ASN A 23 -1.66 -7.92 -8.30
C ASN A 23 -1.78 -8.43 -6.86
N TYR A 24 -0.94 -7.93 -5.95
CA TYR A 24 -1.03 -8.28 -4.53
C TYR A 24 -2.36 -7.83 -3.91
N ILE A 25 -2.75 -6.57 -4.12
CA ILE A 25 -3.98 -6.00 -3.58
C ILE A 25 -5.22 -6.63 -4.26
N ASP A 26 -5.17 -6.90 -5.56
CA ASP A 26 -6.25 -7.54 -6.32
C ASP A 26 -6.48 -8.99 -5.86
N ALA A 27 -5.41 -9.76 -5.68
CA ALA A 27 -5.50 -11.12 -5.14
C ALA A 27 -6.00 -11.15 -3.69
N MET A 28 -5.54 -10.22 -2.85
CA MET A 28 -6.05 -10.08 -1.49
C MET A 28 -7.56 -9.78 -1.49
N ARG A 29 -8.02 -8.88 -2.37
CA ARG A 29 -9.46 -8.57 -2.54
C ARG A 29 -10.29 -9.82 -2.83
N LEU A 30 -9.79 -10.70 -3.70
CA LEU A 30 -10.50 -11.92 -4.08
C LEU A 30 -10.60 -12.94 -2.92
N ASN A 31 -9.58 -12.97 -2.06
CA ASN A 31 -9.51 -13.89 -0.92
C ASN A 31 -10.31 -13.45 0.32
N GLN A 32 -10.69 -12.17 0.44
CA GLN A 32 -11.38 -11.65 1.63
C GLN A 32 -12.91 -11.84 1.67
N GLY A 33 -13.51 -12.60 0.75
CA GLY A 33 -14.84 -13.19 0.97
C GLY A 33 -15.94 -12.22 1.45
N VAL A 34 -16.18 -11.16 0.68
CA VAL A 34 -17.34 -10.25 0.78
C VAL A 34 -17.30 -9.22 1.92
N GLU A 35 -16.90 -7.98 1.57
CA GLU A 35 -17.41 -6.67 2.07
C GLU A 35 -16.46 -5.53 1.71
N LEU A 36 -15.20 -5.86 1.36
CA LEU A 36 -14.15 -4.93 0.99
C LEU A 36 -14.10 -4.71 -0.54
N ALA A 37 -14.56 -3.57 -1.02
CA ALA A 37 -14.38 -3.18 -2.42
C ALA A 37 -13.06 -2.41 -2.55
N LEU A 38 -11.97 -3.12 -2.85
CA LEU A 38 -10.69 -2.53 -3.26
C LEU A 38 -10.74 -2.22 -4.76
N LYS A 39 -10.56 -0.95 -5.11
CA LYS A 39 -10.34 -0.53 -6.49
C LYS A 39 -8.84 -0.24 -6.66
N PRO A 40 -8.00 -1.24 -6.97
CA PRO A 40 -6.61 -1.00 -7.31
C PRO A 40 -6.54 -0.21 -8.61
N VAL A 41 -5.70 0.82 -8.66
CA VAL A 41 -5.42 1.63 -9.85
C VAL A 41 -3.92 1.49 -10.12
N ASN A 42 -3.56 0.73 -11.15
CA ASN A 42 -2.18 0.63 -11.61
C ASN A 42 -1.83 1.87 -12.43
N MET A 43 -0.78 2.55 -11.99
CA MET A 43 -0.34 3.82 -12.54
C MET A 43 0.69 3.69 -13.67
N GLN A 44 1.07 2.45 -14.04
CA GLN A 44 2.01 2.10 -15.11
C GLN A 44 3.39 2.76 -15.00
N GLY A 45 3.79 3.15 -13.77
CA GLY A 45 4.94 4.02 -13.55
C GLY A 45 4.76 5.44 -14.12
N GLY A 46 5.73 6.33 -13.85
CA GLY A 46 5.66 7.72 -14.35
C GLY A 46 6.00 8.80 -13.33
N GLY A 47 6.43 8.41 -12.14
CA GLY A 47 6.91 9.32 -11.10
C GLY A 47 5.80 9.95 -10.29
N TYR A 48 6.19 10.60 -9.19
CA TYR A 48 5.23 11.05 -8.19
C TYR A 48 4.32 12.17 -8.71
N ALA A 49 4.78 12.96 -9.68
CA ALA A 49 3.96 13.99 -10.32
C ALA A 49 2.81 13.39 -11.15
N GLY A 50 3.10 12.36 -11.96
CA GLY A 50 2.07 11.63 -12.70
C GLY A 50 1.09 10.93 -11.77
N PHE A 51 1.60 10.40 -10.66
CA PHE A 51 0.81 9.79 -9.60
C PHE A 51 -0.18 10.79 -8.98
N LEU A 52 0.31 11.97 -8.58
CA LEU A 52 -0.50 13.04 -8.02
C LEU A 52 -1.64 13.49 -8.96
N GLU A 53 -1.36 13.61 -10.26
CA GLU A 53 -2.38 14.02 -11.23
C GLU A 53 -3.52 13.00 -11.40
N HIS A 54 -3.26 11.70 -11.21
CA HIS A 54 -4.34 10.71 -11.22
C HIS A 54 -5.14 10.71 -9.93
N ILE A 55 -4.50 10.84 -8.77
CA ILE A 55 -5.21 10.95 -7.48
C ILE A 55 -6.19 12.13 -7.52
N LYS A 56 -5.75 13.28 -8.05
CA LYS A 56 -6.59 14.49 -8.19
C LYS A 56 -7.81 14.27 -9.10
N LYS A 57 -7.72 13.39 -10.10
CA LYS A 57 -8.79 13.10 -11.06
C LYS A 57 -9.76 12.04 -10.56
N GLU A 58 -9.35 11.17 -9.65
CA GLU A 58 -10.23 10.14 -9.09
C GLU A 58 -11.26 10.78 -8.17
N ALA A 59 -12.52 10.74 -8.60
CA ALA A 59 -13.66 11.22 -7.84
C ALA A 59 -13.73 10.56 -6.45
N ASP A 60 -14.22 11.33 -5.48
CA ASP A 60 -14.50 10.88 -4.11
C ASP A 60 -15.72 9.94 -4.10
N ASN A 61 -15.55 8.75 -4.65
CA ASN A 61 -16.61 7.79 -4.94
C ASN A 61 -16.98 6.95 -3.69
N ASN A 62 -17.82 7.49 -2.79
CA ASN A 62 -18.42 6.79 -1.63
C ASN A 62 -17.51 5.71 -1.02
N CYS A 63 -16.26 6.09 -0.72
CA CYS A 63 -15.24 5.21 -0.15
C CYS A 63 -14.84 5.73 1.23
N LEU A 64 -14.40 4.83 2.09
CA LEU A 64 -14.04 5.09 3.48
C LEU A 64 -12.64 5.69 3.59
N ALA A 65 -11.73 5.29 2.70
CA ALA A 65 -10.39 5.85 2.59
C ALA A 65 -9.82 5.62 1.18
N LYS A 66 -8.81 6.43 0.85
CA LYS A 66 -7.92 6.28 -0.29
C LYS A 66 -6.53 5.89 0.25
N PHE A 67 -5.96 4.82 -0.27
CA PHE A 67 -4.58 4.40 -0.01
C PHE A 67 -3.73 4.70 -1.22
N ILE A 68 -2.56 5.28 -0.99
CA ILE A 68 -1.56 5.61 -1.99
C ILE A 68 -0.32 4.79 -1.64
N ILE A 69 -0.09 3.68 -2.35
CA ILE A 69 1.04 2.77 -2.12
C ILE A 69 2.06 2.98 -3.23
N ILE A 70 3.25 3.47 -2.86
CA ILE A 70 4.31 3.84 -3.80
C ILE A 70 5.68 3.45 -3.25
N ASP A 71 6.63 3.24 -4.15
CA ASP A 71 8.01 2.94 -3.85
C ASP A 71 8.79 4.23 -3.50
N PHE A 72 9.71 4.15 -2.55
CA PHE A 72 10.57 5.27 -2.17
C PHE A 72 11.87 5.34 -2.98
N ASP A 73 12.29 4.23 -3.59
CA ASP A 73 13.55 4.13 -4.32
C ASP A 73 13.71 5.19 -5.41
N ARG A 74 12.61 5.61 -6.04
CA ARG A 74 12.56 6.60 -7.10
C ARG A 74 13.00 7.98 -6.61
N ALA A 75 12.59 8.38 -5.40
CA ALA A 75 13.03 9.60 -4.76
C ALA A 75 14.56 9.65 -4.57
N ARG A 76 15.20 8.49 -4.37
CA ARG A 76 16.65 8.36 -4.19
C ARG A 76 17.40 8.31 -5.52
N LYS A 77 16.86 7.59 -6.51
CA LYS A 77 17.50 7.37 -7.82
C LYS A 77 17.43 8.60 -8.72
N HIS A 78 16.40 9.44 -8.57
CA HIS A 78 16.14 10.57 -9.45
C HIS A 78 15.99 11.87 -8.62
N PRO A 79 16.98 12.78 -8.66
CA PRO A 79 16.96 14.01 -7.85
C PRO A 79 15.70 14.88 -8.04
N GLY A 80 15.09 14.81 -9.22
CA GLY A 80 13.85 15.55 -9.53
C GLY A 80 12.58 14.98 -8.88
N GLU A 81 12.62 13.76 -8.32
CA GLU A 81 11.43 13.07 -7.78
C GLU A 81 11.21 13.39 -6.30
N LEU A 82 12.26 13.61 -5.49
CA LEU A 82 12.07 13.96 -4.07
C LEU A 82 11.19 15.21 -3.86
N PRO A 83 11.33 16.32 -4.62
CA PRO A 83 10.39 17.43 -4.55
C PRO A 83 8.94 17.03 -4.91
N ARG A 84 8.76 16.12 -5.87
CA ARG A 84 7.43 15.63 -6.30
C ARG A 84 6.78 14.73 -5.26
N LEU A 85 7.59 13.91 -4.56
CA LEU A 85 7.13 13.14 -3.42
C LEU A 85 6.63 14.08 -2.31
N LYS A 86 7.35 15.16 -2.02
CA LYS A 86 6.93 16.19 -1.04
C LYS A 86 5.63 16.89 -1.46
N GLU A 87 5.46 17.20 -2.75
CA GLU A 87 4.19 17.72 -3.29
C GLU A 87 3.03 16.74 -3.07
N LEU A 88 3.26 15.43 -3.27
CA LEU A 88 2.27 14.38 -3.02
C LEU A 88 1.92 14.22 -1.54
N MET A 89 2.92 14.25 -0.65
CA MET A 89 2.74 14.23 0.80
C MET A 89 1.88 15.40 1.27
N GLU A 90 2.22 16.62 0.83
CA GLU A 90 1.48 17.84 1.17
C GLU A 90 0.04 17.77 0.66
N TYR A 91 -0.17 17.27 -0.56
CA TYR A 91 -1.51 17.06 -1.08
C TYR A 91 -2.35 16.13 -0.18
N CYS A 92 -1.79 15.00 0.26
CA CYS A 92 -2.49 14.06 1.14
C CYS A 92 -2.84 14.72 2.48
N LYS A 93 -1.88 15.43 3.08
CA LYS A 93 -2.07 16.19 4.31
C LYS A 93 -3.21 17.21 4.18
N LEU A 94 -3.22 18.01 3.12
CA LEU A 94 -4.26 18.99 2.85
C LEU A 94 -5.64 18.34 2.63
N GLN A 95 -5.72 17.15 2.02
CA GLN A 95 -7.01 16.43 1.93
C GLN A 95 -7.50 15.97 3.30
N ASN A 96 -6.60 15.51 4.16
CA ASN A 96 -6.91 15.04 5.51
C ASN A 96 -7.36 16.18 6.44
N GLU A 97 -6.69 17.33 6.40
CA GLU A 97 -7.06 18.53 7.17
C GLU A 97 -8.46 19.05 6.82
N ARG A 98 -8.86 18.93 5.54
CA ARG A 98 -10.21 19.30 5.07
C ARG A 98 -11.32 18.36 5.55
N LYS A 99 -10.99 17.34 6.36
CA LYS A 99 -11.90 16.31 6.88
C LYS A 99 -12.74 15.64 5.79
N LYS A 100 -12.14 15.48 4.62
CA LYS A 100 -12.69 14.70 3.50
C LYS A 100 -12.40 13.20 3.70
N ILE A 101 -12.59 12.41 2.65
CA ILE A 101 -12.13 11.02 2.59
C ILE A 101 -10.62 10.99 2.94
N PRO A 102 -10.19 10.22 3.95
CA PRO A 102 -8.80 10.19 4.36
C PRO A 102 -7.92 9.57 3.28
N HIS A 103 -6.77 10.19 3.07
CA HIS A 103 -5.69 9.79 2.18
C HIS A 103 -4.54 9.26 3.01
N PHE A 104 -4.36 7.93 2.97
CA PHE A 104 -3.23 7.24 3.58
C PHE A 104 -2.10 7.16 2.56
N LEU A 105 -1.01 7.87 2.81
CA LEU A 105 0.22 7.66 2.06
C LEU A 105 1.00 6.51 2.70
N ILE A 106 1.26 5.47 1.90
CA ILE A 106 2.07 4.31 2.22
C ILE A 106 3.34 4.36 1.37
N LEU A 107 4.50 4.40 2.02
CA LEU A 107 5.79 4.39 1.35
C LEU A 107 6.52 3.09 1.63
N ASP A 108 6.77 2.32 0.58
CA ASP A 108 7.61 1.12 0.65
C ASP A 108 9.06 1.53 0.37
N ASN A 109 9.96 1.26 1.32
CA ASN A 109 11.39 1.59 1.21
C ASN A 109 12.24 0.31 1.28
N PRO A 110 12.96 -0.06 0.20
CA PRO A 110 13.07 0.67 -1.06
C PRO A 110 11.85 0.55 -1.97
N ASP A 111 11.22 -0.62 -1.99
CA ASP A 111 10.17 -0.99 -2.94
C ASP A 111 9.23 -2.05 -2.34
N PHE A 112 8.11 -2.33 -3.02
CA PHE A 112 7.19 -3.37 -2.59
C PHE A 112 7.77 -4.78 -2.68
N GLU A 113 8.69 -5.09 -3.62
CA GLU A 113 9.33 -6.40 -3.68
C GLU A 113 10.10 -6.73 -2.39
N TYR A 114 10.72 -5.73 -1.76
CA TYR A 114 11.29 -5.88 -0.41
C TYR A 114 10.22 -6.27 0.61
N VAL A 115 9.08 -5.58 0.63
CA VAL A 115 7.95 -5.86 1.53
C VAL A 115 7.40 -7.27 1.29
N ALA A 116 7.29 -7.69 0.03
CA ALA A 116 6.90 -9.04 -0.33
C ALA A 116 7.84 -10.09 0.27
N CYS A 117 9.17 -9.88 0.18
CA CYS A 117 10.16 -10.80 0.76
C CYS A 117 10.02 -10.97 2.28
N LEU A 118 9.48 -9.97 3.00
CA LEU A 118 9.29 -10.07 4.45
C LEU A 118 8.25 -11.12 4.87
N HIS A 119 7.39 -11.58 3.96
CA HIS A 119 6.44 -12.66 4.21
C HIS A 119 7.13 -14.01 4.51
N ILE A 120 8.37 -14.15 4.04
CA ILE A 120 9.11 -15.41 4.05
C ILE A 120 10.09 -15.38 5.21
N GLU A 121 9.94 -16.34 6.13
CA GLU A 121 10.73 -16.41 7.38
C GLU A 121 12.25 -16.47 7.12
N ALA A 122 12.67 -17.20 6.08
CA ALA A 122 14.07 -17.38 5.71
C ALA A 122 14.73 -16.13 5.07
N TYR A 123 13.95 -15.11 4.73
CA TYR A 123 14.50 -13.84 4.28
C TYR A 123 15.03 -13.06 5.51
N HIS A 124 16.27 -12.59 5.47
CA HIS A 124 16.94 -11.84 6.55
C HIS A 124 17.64 -10.58 6.01
N GLY A 125 17.12 -10.01 4.93
CA GLY A 125 17.65 -8.79 4.33
C GLY A 125 18.66 -9.01 3.21
N GLN A 126 18.65 -10.18 2.58
CA GLN A 126 19.42 -10.48 1.37
C GLN A 126 19.08 -9.50 0.22
N ASP A 127 19.79 -9.61 -0.89
CA ASP A 127 19.45 -8.90 -2.11
C ASP A 127 18.10 -9.40 -2.65
N VAL A 128 17.12 -8.50 -2.76
CA VAL A 128 15.73 -8.82 -3.12
C VAL A 128 15.64 -9.49 -4.48
N ARG A 129 16.34 -8.95 -5.49
CA ARG A 129 16.33 -9.52 -6.84
C ARG A 129 16.87 -10.94 -6.85
N LYS A 130 18.07 -11.15 -6.31
CA LYS A 130 18.66 -12.50 -6.24
C LYS A 130 17.80 -13.45 -5.42
N TYR A 131 17.18 -12.98 -4.33
CA TYR A 131 16.33 -13.81 -3.50
C TYR A 131 15.09 -14.29 -4.26
N ILE A 132 14.39 -13.38 -4.95
CA ILE A 132 13.22 -13.71 -5.79
C ILE A 132 13.62 -14.63 -6.96
N GLU A 133 14.69 -14.30 -7.68
CA GLU A 133 15.10 -15.08 -8.85
C GLU A 133 15.59 -16.49 -8.48
N GLN A 134 16.42 -16.60 -7.43
CA GLN A 134 17.16 -17.82 -7.12
C GLN A 134 16.51 -18.64 -6.00
N THR A 135 15.99 -18.00 -4.96
CA THR A 135 15.46 -18.69 -3.77
C THR A 135 13.98 -19.02 -3.92
N LEU A 136 13.20 -18.12 -4.51
CA LEU A 136 11.78 -18.36 -4.78
C LEU A 136 11.53 -19.19 -6.04
N GLY A 137 12.59 -19.50 -6.80
CA GLY A 137 12.54 -20.35 -7.98
C GLY A 137 11.78 -19.75 -9.15
N LEU A 138 11.51 -18.43 -9.12
CA LEU A 138 10.82 -17.75 -10.21
C LEU A 138 11.76 -17.53 -11.40
N GLY A 139 13.07 -17.46 -11.16
CA GLY A 139 14.12 -17.31 -12.16
C GLY A 139 14.19 -15.92 -12.80
N ASP A 140 13.12 -15.14 -12.71
CA ASP A 140 13.01 -13.81 -13.29
C ASP A 140 12.08 -12.94 -12.43
N MET A 141 12.49 -11.69 -12.21
CA MET A 141 11.71 -10.67 -11.53
C MET A 141 10.40 -10.38 -12.26
N GLU A 142 10.39 -10.37 -13.60
CA GLU A 142 9.19 -10.03 -14.37
C GLU A 142 8.06 -11.05 -14.16
N LYS A 143 8.42 -12.32 -13.91
CA LYS A 143 7.43 -13.35 -13.53
C LYS A 143 6.81 -13.08 -12.16
N PHE A 144 7.59 -12.53 -11.22
CA PHE A 144 7.07 -12.14 -9.92
C PHE A 144 6.08 -10.98 -10.07
N LYS A 145 6.44 -9.93 -10.83
CA LYS A 145 5.57 -8.77 -11.08
C LYS A 145 4.27 -9.15 -11.78
N ALA A 146 4.33 -10.08 -12.73
CA ALA A 146 3.18 -10.58 -13.47
C ALA A 146 2.32 -11.62 -12.72
N MET A 147 2.73 -12.02 -11.50
CA MET A 147 2.03 -13.06 -10.74
C MET A 147 0.70 -12.55 -10.19
N ARG A 148 -0.40 -12.93 -10.85
CA ARG A 148 -1.75 -12.49 -10.49
C ARG A 148 -2.18 -12.86 -9.07
N ASP A 149 -1.78 -14.03 -8.57
CA ASP A 149 -2.07 -14.49 -7.20
C ASP A 149 -0.83 -14.41 -6.31
N VAL A 150 -0.07 -13.32 -6.41
CA VAL A 150 1.11 -13.09 -5.58
C VAL A 150 0.75 -13.04 -4.09
N TYR A 151 -0.44 -12.53 -3.73
CA TYR A 151 -0.92 -12.57 -2.35
C TYR A 151 -1.06 -14.02 -1.85
N GLY A 152 -1.73 -14.90 -2.59
CA GLY A 152 -1.85 -16.32 -2.23
C GLY A 152 -0.50 -17.01 -2.13
N TYR A 153 0.40 -16.75 -3.08
CA TYR A 153 1.77 -17.27 -3.05
C TYR A 153 2.54 -16.85 -1.78
N LEU A 154 2.45 -15.57 -1.39
CA LEU A 154 3.12 -15.01 -0.21
C LEU A 154 2.42 -15.34 1.12
N ASN A 155 1.23 -15.95 1.08
CA ASN A 155 0.44 -16.30 2.27
C ASN A 155 0.12 -17.80 2.36
N THR A 156 0.95 -18.63 1.72
CA THR A 156 0.85 -20.10 1.76
C THR A 156 2.20 -20.73 2.08
N LYS A 157 2.20 -22.04 2.40
CA LYS A 157 3.42 -22.83 2.63
C LYS A 157 4.35 -22.27 3.73
N GLY A 158 3.77 -21.70 4.78
CA GLY A 158 4.50 -21.10 5.91
C GLY A 158 4.85 -19.62 5.74
N ASN A 159 4.61 -19.03 4.56
CA ASN A 159 4.69 -17.59 4.37
C ASN A 159 3.41 -16.93 4.89
N SER A 160 3.51 -15.71 5.43
CA SER A 160 2.36 -14.98 5.99
C SER A 160 2.59 -13.48 6.01
N PHE A 161 1.52 -12.71 5.76
CA PHE A 161 1.51 -11.27 5.94
C PHE A 161 1.73 -10.88 7.41
N GLU A 162 1.37 -11.73 8.37
CA GLU A 162 1.66 -11.49 9.79
C GLU A 162 3.18 -11.45 10.06
N HIS A 163 3.94 -12.33 9.39
CA HIS A 163 5.40 -12.27 9.44
C HIS A 163 5.91 -10.95 8.86
N MET A 164 5.40 -10.55 7.69
CA MET A 164 5.74 -9.28 7.07
C MET A 164 5.48 -8.10 8.03
N LEU A 165 4.28 -8.02 8.61
CA LEU A 165 3.89 -6.96 9.54
C LEU A 165 4.79 -6.91 10.78
N SER A 166 5.11 -8.05 11.39
CA SER A 166 5.97 -8.12 12.58
C SER A 166 7.41 -7.63 12.34
N ARG A 167 7.83 -7.58 11.07
CA ARG A 167 9.20 -7.24 10.65
C ARG A 167 9.34 -5.79 10.18
N LEU A 168 8.23 -5.08 9.98
CA LEU A 168 8.22 -3.66 9.61
C LEU A 168 8.48 -2.77 10.83
N LYS A 169 9.75 -2.49 11.08
CA LYS A 169 10.19 -1.69 12.25
C LYS A 169 10.39 -0.21 11.95
N LYS A 170 10.70 0.12 10.70
CA LYS A 170 11.08 1.48 10.27
C LYS A 170 10.08 2.01 9.26
N LYS A 171 9.81 3.32 9.36
CA LYS A 171 8.79 4.01 8.57
C LYS A 171 9.28 5.43 8.27
N ILE A 172 9.14 5.85 7.01
CA ILE A 172 9.36 7.24 6.62
C ILE A 172 8.10 8.05 6.90
N VAL A 173 6.92 7.47 6.68
CA VAL A 173 5.62 8.14 6.90
C VAL A 173 4.88 7.39 8.01
N VAL A 174 4.27 8.13 8.92
CA VAL A 174 3.36 7.58 9.93
C VAL A 174 2.09 8.42 9.92
N ASN A 175 0.96 7.78 9.61
CA ASN A 175 -0.34 8.44 9.73
C ASN A 175 -0.90 8.19 11.14
N HIS A 176 -1.31 9.27 11.83
CA HIS A 176 -2.03 9.20 13.09
C HIS A 176 -3.52 9.24 12.79
N TYR A 177 -4.23 8.14 13.07
CA TYR A 177 -5.63 8.02 12.69
C TYR A 177 -6.50 7.32 13.74
N GLN A 178 -7.80 7.55 13.63
CA GLN A 178 -8.84 6.95 14.45
C GLN A 178 -9.88 6.29 13.55
N ILE A 179 -10.36 5.13 13.97
CA ILE A 179 -11.37 4.38 13.26
C ILE A 179 -12.62 4.18 14.13
N ASN A 180 -13.75 4.75 13.71
CA ASN A 180 -15.05 4.57 14.36
C ASN A 180 -15.89 3.52 13.61
N LYS A 181 -15.89 2.29 14.13
CA LYS A 181 -16.55 1.12 13.51
C LYS A 181 -18.06 1.31 13.37
N SER A 182 -18.69 1.83 14.42
CA SER A 182 -20.14 2.04 14.45
C SER A 182 -20.61 3.09 13.43
N GLY A 183 -19.77 4.08 13.15
CA GLY A 183 -20.07 5.18 12.23
C GLY A 183 -19.52 5.00 10.81
N PHE A 184 -18.77 3.91 10.53
CA PHE A 184 -18.01 3.75 9.28
C PHE A 184 -17.17 4.99 8.96
N GLU A 185 -16.50 5.55 9.96
CA GLU A 185 -15.73 6.78 9.82
C GLU A 185 -14.25 6.54 10.14
N ILE A 186 -13.39 7.10 9.30
CA ILE A 186 -11.94 7.07 9.46
C ILE A 186 -11.45 8.52 9.41
N LYS A 187 -10.60 8.91 10.36
CA LYS A 187 -10.01 10.26 10.42
C LYS A 187 -8.52 10.16 10.64
N ILE A 188 -7.74 10.83 9.79
CA ILE A 188 -6.32 11.07 10.00
C ILE A 188 -6.21 12.43 10.70
N SER A 189 -5.60 12.46 11.89
CA SER A 189 -5.38 13.68 12.68
C SER A 189 -4.08 14.37 12.33
N ASP A 190 -3.05 13.61 11.98
CA ASP A 190 -1.74 14.13 11.59
C ASP A 190 -0.96 13.08 10.77
N THR A 191 0.07 13.53 10.05
CA THR A 191 1.01 12.66 9.33
C THR A 191 2.43 13.14 9.62
N GLU A 192 3.22 12.29 10.28
CA GLU A 192 4.62 12.54 10.58
C GLU A 192 5.53 11.98 9.48
N VAL A 193 6.66 12.67 9.23
CA VAL A 193 7.66 12.26 8.24
C VAL A 193 9.04 12.20 8.87
N PHE A 194 9.65 11.01 8.87
CA PHE A 194 10.94 10.69 9.44
C PHE A 194 11.99 10.51 8.32
N TRP A 195 12.53 11.64 7.83
CA TRP A 195 13.52 11.64 6.76
C TRP A 195 14.83 10.95 7.16
N GLU A 196 15.15 10.88 8.45
CA GLU A 196 16.27 10.11 8.98
C GLU A 196 16.21 8.61 8.63
N HIS A 197 15.01 8.08 8.33
CA HIS A 197 14.80 6.69 7.92
C HIS A 197 14.93 6.47 6.40
N GLU A 198 15.29 7.49 5.60
CA GLU A 198 15.37 7.36 4.14
C GLU A 198 16.34 6.26 3.67
N ASN A 199 17.38 5.98 4.46
CA ASN A 199 18.38 4.96 4.17
C ASN A 199 18.10 3.62 4.87
N GLU A 200 17.00 3.52 5.61
CA GLU A 200 16.58 2.31 6.33
C GLU A 200 15.44 1.60 5.59
N ARG A 201 15.54 0.28 5.44
CA ARG A 201 14.45 -0.49 4.82
C ARG A 201 13.23 -0.53 5.74
N GLY A 202 12.05 -0.30 5.18
CA GLY A 202 10.85 -0.11 5.98
C GLY A 202 9.60 0.13 5.14
N SER A 203 8.45 0.16 5.80
CA SER A 203 7.17 0.51 5.20
C SER A 203 6.14 0.75 6.31
N ASN A 204 5.19 1.65 6.06
CA ASN A 204 4.01 1.83 6.90
C ASN A 204 2.77 1.08 6.38
N ILE A 205 2.93 0.10 5.49
CA ILE A 205 1.82 -0.71 4.94
C ILE A 205 1.00 -1.43 6.02
N ASN A 206 1.53 -1.61 7.24
CA ASN A 206 0.71 -2.09 8.37
C ASN A 206 -0.54 -1.24 8.58
N GLU A 207 -0.49 0.08 8.32
CA GLU A 207 -1.64 0.97 8.45
C GLU A 207 -2.77 0.61 7.48
N PHE A 208 -2.42 0.08 6.29
CA PHE A 208 -3.40 -0.47 5.37
C PHE A 208 -4.08 -1.71 5.95
N PHE A 209 -3.30 -2.66 6.48
CA PHE A 209 -3.83 -3.87 7.11
C PHE A 209 -4.71 -3.57 8.34
N ASP A 210 -4.28 -2.63 9.18
CA ASP A 210 -5.02 -2.18 10.35
C ASP A 210 -6.40 -1.62 9.98
N VAL A 211 -6.47 -0.86 8.88
CA VAL A 211 -7.72 -0.22 8.43
C VAL A 211 -8.65 -1.16 7.68
N ILE A 212 -8.16 -2.13 6.91
CA ILE A 212 -9.04 -3.06 6.17
C ILE A 212 -9.58 -4.20 7.04
N SER A 213 -8.89 -4.57 8.12
CA SER A 213 -9.23 -5.72 8.96
C SER A 213 -10.27 -5.43 10.06
N TRP A 214 -10.63 -4.16 10.24
CA TRP A 214 -11.46 -3.69 11.34
C TRP A 214 -12.94 -4.09 11.29
#